data_AF-A0A9E1R5X2-F1
#
_entry.id   AF-A0A9E1R5X2-F1
#
_cell.length_a   1.000
_cell.length_b   1.000
_cell.length_c   1.000
_cell.angle_alpha   90.00
_cell.angle_beta   90.00
_cell.angle_gamma   90.00
#
_symmetry.space_group_name_H-M   'P 1'
#
loop_
_entity.id
_entity.type
_entity.pdbx_description
1 polymer ?
#
loop_
_entity_poly.entity_id
_entity_poly.type
_entity_poly.pdbx_seq_one_letter_code
_entity_poly.pdbx_strand_id
1 'polypeptide(L)'
;MRIPDQNGTQGGWCAPPMVNEQRSKAKNNSCNLCSGRISVEIQSEKLLQLIQQRLLTASDLRCLDHASKGVLRELCLVACYKR
;
A
#
# COMPACT_ATOMS: atom_id res chain seq x y z
N MET A 1 43.11 -46.82 -6.56
CA MET A 1 42.80 -46.95 -5.12
C MET A 1 41.27 -46.91 -4.94
N ARG A 2 40.70 -47.28 -3.77
CA ARG A 2 39.28 -47.69 -3.57
C ARG A 2 38.74 -47.23 -2.18
N ILE A 3 37.44 -46.94 -1.94
CA ILE A 3 36.32 -46.71 -2.88
C ILE A 3 35.55 -45.38 -2.65
N PRO A 4 34.74 -45.17 -1.59
CA PRO A 4 33.41 -44.58 -1.86
C PRO A 4 32.96 -43.35 -1.04
N ASP A 5 31.89 -42.74 -1.56
CA ASP A 5 30.71 -42.11 -0.91
C ASP A 5 30.87 -41.26 0.36
N GLN A 6 30.30 -40.04 0.32
CA GLN A 6 29.41 -39.58 1.39
C GLN A 6 28.15 -38.90 0.82
N ASN A 7 27.06 -39.66 0.88
CA ASN A 7 25.67 -39.26 0.86
C ASN A 7 25.36 -37.94 1.58
N GLY A 8 24.60 -37.06 0.92
CA GLY A 8 24.15 -35.75 1.42
C GLY A 8 22.62 -35.58 1.41
N THR A 9 21.88 -36.53 2.00
CA THR A 9 20.42 -36.47 2.12
C THR A 9 19.92 -35.20 2.83
N GLN A 10 19.05 -34.43 2.17
CA GLN A 10 17.90 -33.68 2.71
C GLN A 10 17.19 -33.01 1.53
N GLY A 11 15.98 -33.43 1.16
CA GLY A 11 14.75 -33.14 1.90
C GLY A 11 14.01 -32.06 1.10
N GLY A 12 13.10 -32.42 0.19
CA GLY A 12 11.85 -33.05 0.60
C GLY A 12 11.05 -32.02 1.39
N TRP A 13 10.50 -31.01 0.70
CA TRP A 13 9.78 -29.91 1.34
C TRP A 13 8.51 -30.47 1.99
N CYS A 14 8.54 -30.64 3.32
CA CYS A 14 7.43 -31.17 4.08
C CYS A 14 6.20 -30.28 3.92
N ALA A 15 5.18 -30.78 3.24
CA ALA A 15 3.85 -30.19 3.31
C ALA A 15 3.30 -30.37 4.74
N PRO A 16 3.04 -29.30 5.50
CA PRO A 16 2.38 -29.45 6.80
C PRO A 16 0.95 -29.97 6.59
N PRO A 17 0.45 -30.84 7.49
CA PRO A 17 -0.85 -31.46 7.33
C PRO A 17 -2.00 -30.44 7.43
N MET A 18 -3.08 -30.79 6.72
CA MET A 18 -4.31 -30.03 6.57
C MET A 18 -4.96 -29.68 7.92
N VAL A 19 -4.78 -28.43 8.37
CA VAL A 19 -5.56 -27.89 9.50
C VAL A 19 -6.96 -27.58 9.00
N ASN A 20 -7.94 -28.42 9.37
CA ASN A 20 -9.36 -28.13 9.18
C ASN A 20 -9.80 -27.04 10.16
N GLU A 21 -9.32 -25.82 9.95
CA GLU A 21 -9.79 -24.68 10.73
C GLU A 21 -11.18 -24.29 10.24
N GLN A 22 -12.17 -24.80 10.96
CA GLN A 22 -13.58 -24.49 10.77
C GLN A 22 -13.82 -23.03 11.15
N ARG A 23 -13.40 -22.13 10.26
CA ARG A 23 -13.44 -20.68 10.44
C ARG A 23 -14.89 -20.25 10.57
N SER A 24 -15.33 -20.15 11.82
CA SER A 24 -16.62 -19.59 12.22
C SER A 24 -16.94 -18.38 11.37
N LYS A 25 -18.13 -18.37 10.76
CA LYS A 25 -18.69 -17.17 10.14
C LYS A 25 -18.99 -16.15 11.24
N ALA A 26 -17.94 -15.52 11.76
CA ALA A 26 -18.04 -14.22 12.36
C ALA A 26 -18.73 -13.35 11.32
N LYS A 27 -19.99 -13.00 11.58
CA LYS A 27 -20.67 -11.95 10.84
C LYS A 27 -19.82 -10.72 11.05
N ASN A 28 -18.99 -10.39 10.06
CA ASN A 28 -18.31 -9.12 10.05
C ASN A 28 -19.43 -8.09 10.03
N ASN A 29 -19.56 -7.36 11.14
CA ASN A 29 -20.39 -6.16 11.16
C ASN A 29 -19.60 -5.13 10.33
N SER A 30 -19.64 -5.31 9.02
CA SER A 30 -18.93 -4.50 8.05
C SER A 30 -19.54 -3.12 8.13
N CYS A 31 -18.87 -2.25 8.86
CA CYS A 31 -19.16 -0.83 8.84
C CYS A 31 -19.11 -0.37 7.39
N ASN A 32 -20.28 -0.15 6.76
CA ASN A 32 -20.31 0.32 5.37
C ASN A 32 -19.82 1.78 5.22
N LEU A 33 -19.39 2.40 6.33
CA LEU A 33 -18.53 3.59 6.39
C LEU A 33 -17.08 3.31 5.92
N CYS A 34 -16.64 2.05 5.88
CA CYS A 34 -15.21 1.68 5.91
C CYS A 34 -14.57 1.39 4.53
N SER A 35 -15.09 1.95 3.43
CA SER A 35 -14.44 1.87 2.09
C SER A 35 -14.85 2.96 1.07
N GLY A 36 -15.66 3.95 1.46
CA GLY A 36 -16.08 5.02 0.56
C GLY A 36 -14.94 5.99 0.24
N ARG A 37 -14.57 6.13 -1.04
CA ARG A 37 -13.73 7.25 -1.50
C ARG A 37 -14.65 8.44 -1.76
N ILE A 38 -14.34 9.60 -1.18
CA ILE A 38 -15.08 10.84 -1.38
C ILE A 38 -14.26 11.74 -2.33
N SER A 39 -14.92 12.36 -3.31
CA SER A 39 -14.33 13.41 -4.13
C SER A 39 -14.54 14.75 -3.45
N VAL A 40 -13.49 15.56 -3.35
CA VAL A 40 -13.53 16.91 -2.77
C VAL A 40 -12.82 17.89 -3.70
N GLU A 41 -13.36 19.09 -3.83
CA GLU A 41 -12.74 20.18 -4.58
C GLU A 41 -11.99 21.12 -3.63
N ILE A 42 -10.80 21.56 -4.04
CA ILE A 42 -9.93 22.43 -3.26
C ILE A 42 -9.08 23.30 -4.20
N GLN A 43 -8.86 24.55 -3.82
CA GLN A 43 -8.00 25.46 -4.58
C GLN A 43 -6.52 25.02 -4.50
N SER A 44 -5.79 25.25 -5.60
CA SER A 44 -4.38 24.88 -5.77
C SER A 44 -3.48 25.42 -4.68
N GLU A 45 -3.61 26.71 -4.32
CA GLU A 45 -2.82 27.33 -3.26
C GLU A 45 -3.13 26.72 -1.89
N LYS A 46 -4.39 26.36 -1.64
CA LYS A 46 -4.77 25.76 -0.36
C LYS A 46 -4.26 24.33 -0.23
N LEU A 47 -4.28 23.56 -1.32
CA LEU A 47 -3.67 22.24 -1.38
C LEU A 47 -2.15 22.32 -1.16
N LEU A 48 -1.48 23.30 -1.75
CA LEU A 48 -0.05 23.55 -1.53
C LEU A 48 0.27 23.82 -0.05
N GLN A 49 -0.50 24.69 0.62
CA GLN A 49 -0.33 24.96 2.05
C GLN A 49 -0.44 23.68 2.90
N LEU A 50 -1.43 22.82 2.63
CA LEU A 50 -1.63 21.57 3.37
C LEU A 50 -0.47 20.58 3.16
N ILE A 51 0.10 20.52 1.94
CA ILE A 51 1.27 19.69 1.64
C ILE A 51 2.53 20.24 2.33
N GLN A 52 2.74 21.56 2.31
CA GLN A 52 3.85 22.23 3.02
C GLN A 52 3.79 22.01 4.53
N GLN A 53 2.58 22.08 5.11
CA GLN A 53 2.31 21.81 6.53
C GLN A 53 2.35 20.31 6.90
N ARG A 54 2.59 19.41 5.94
CA ARG A 54 2.57 17.95 6.11
C ARG A 54 1.24 17.38 6.62
N LEU A 55 0.14 18.12 6.42
CA LEU A 55 -1.23 17.67 6.74
C LEU A 55 -1.82 16.79 5.63
N LEU A 56 -1.30 16.92 4.40
CA LEU A 56 -1.60 16.03 3.28
C LEU A 56 -0.29 15.60 2.60
N THR A 57 -0.25 14.35 2.14
CA THR A 57 0.82 13.79 1.32
C THR A 57 0.29 13.40 -0.06
N ALA A 58 1.19 13.16 -1.02
CA ALA A 58 0.82 12.65 -2.34
C ALA A 58 0.13 11.26 -2.27
N SER A 59 0.33 10.50 -1.20
CA SER A 59 -0.27 9.17 -0.99
C SER A 59 -1.75 9.24 -0.56
N ASP A 60 -2.17 10.35 0.05
CA ASP A 60 -3.54 10.56 0.52
C ASP A 60 -4.49 10.97 -0.62
N LEU A 61 -3.93 11.36 -1.77
CA LEU A 61 -4.63 11.97 -2.88
C LEU A 61 -4.68 11.04 -4.09
N ARG A 62 -5.82 11.00 -4.78
CA ARG A 62 -5.98 10.27 -6.04
C ARG A 62 -6.40 11.21 -7.16
N CYS A 63 -5.51 11.44 -8.11
CA CYS A 63 -5.83 12.10 -9.37
C CYS A 63 -6.73 11.19 -10.23
N LEU A 64 -7.78 11.76 -10.83
CA LEU A 64 -8.69 11.05 -11.73
C LEU A 64 -8.31 11.20 -13.21
N ASP A 65 -7.44 12.17 -13.52
CA ASP A 65 -7.03 12.56 -14.86
C ASP A 65 -5.52 12.92 -14.90
N HIS A 66 -4.98 13.10 -16.10
CA HIS A 66 -3.57 13.41 -16.29
C HIS A 66 -3.18 14.86 -15.95
N ALA A 67 -4.11 15.82 -16.06
CA ALA A 67 -3.82 17.22 -15.76
C ALA A 67 -3.72 17.46 -14.25
N SER A 68 -4.66 16.94 -13.46
CA SER A 68 -4.60 17.00 -11.98
C SER A 68 -3.37 16.27 -11.43
N LYS A 69 -2.91 15.20 -12.09
CA LYS A 69 -1.64 14.53 -11.76
C LYS A 69 -0.41 15.40 -12.04
N GLY A 70 -0.43 16.16 -13.13
CA GLY A 70 0.61 17.15 -13.46
C GLY A 70 0.70 18.24 -12.39
N VAL A 71 -0.44 18.87 -12.09
CA VAL A 71 -0.55 19.91 -11.04
C VAL A 71 -0.09 19.39 -9.68
N LEU A 72 -0.61 18.23 -9.23
CA LEU A 72 -0.22 17.68 -7.93
C LEU A 72 1.30 17.41 -7.84
N ARG A 73 1.91 16.90 -8.91
CA ARG A 73 3.36 16.68 -8.98
C ARG A 73 4.14 17.99 -8.83
N GLU A 74 3.70 19.05 -9.50
CA GLU A 74 4.33 20.37 -9.40
C GLU A 74 4.19 20.96 -7.98
N LEU A 75 3.00 20.91 -7.39
CA LEU A 75 2.78 21.35 -6.00
C LEU A 75 3.66 20.58 -5.00
N CYS A 76 3.80 19.26 -5.16
CA CYS A 76 4.69 18.46 -4.32
C CYS A 76 6.18 18.81 -4.52
N LEU A 77 6.61 19.13 -5.73
CA LEU A 77 7.98 19.59 -6.00
C LEU A 77 8.23 20.96 -5.33
N VAL A 78 7.31 21.92 -5.50
CA VAL A 78 7.40 23.25 -4.85
C VAL A 78 7.40 23.14 -3.32
N ALA A 79 6.59 22.26 -2.74
CA ALA A 79 6.55 22.05 -1.29
C ALA A 79 7.79 21.35 -0.71
N CYS A 80 8.52 20.57 -1.52
CA CYS A 80 9.71 19.83 -1.10
C CYS A 80 11.03 20.53 -1.47
N TYR A 81 11.02 21.50 -2.39
CA TYR A 81 12.18 22.29 -2.74
C TYR A 81 12.51 23.28 -1.62
N LYS A 82 13.38 22.86 -0.69
CA LYS A 82 13.90 23.75 0.35
C LYS A 82 14.65 24.91 -0.30
N ARG A 83 14.31 26.13 0.11
CA ARG A 83 15.20 27.30 0.03
C ARG A 83 16.20 27.28 1.18
#